data_AF-A0A0S7CZ27-F1
#
_entry.id   AF-A0A0S7CZ27-F1
#
_cell.length_a   1.000
_cell.length_b   1.000
_cell.length_c   1.000
_cell.angle_alpha   90.00
_cell.angle_beta   90.00
_cell.angle_gamma   90.00
#
_symmetry.space_group_name_H-M   'P 1'
#
loop_
_entity.id
_entity.type
_entity.pdbx_description
1 polymer ?
#
loop_
_entity_poly.entity_id
_entity_poly.type
_entity_poly.pdbx_seq_one_letter_code
_entity_poly.pdbx_strand_id
1 'polypeptide(L)'
;MTTTTITSATISNQPLAELDPEIAAVLEQELGRQRGTLEMIASENFAPRAVMEAQGSVLTNKYAEGYPGRRYYGGCEYVDVAEQLAIDRVKALFGAEYANVQPHSGAQANAAALSAMITPGDKILGLSLAHGGHLTHGMKLNFSGKLYNVAAYQVEEDSFRVDMDKLREQAIAEKPQVIIAGWSAYPRHLDFAAFRSIADEVGALLWTDMAHFAGLVAAGLHPSRCRTPTSSPPRCTRRWPAPVPA
;
A
#
# COMPACT_ATOMS: atom_id res chain seq x y z
N MET A 1 47.15 7.27 -28.95
CA MET A 1 46.15 7.06 -27.89
C MET A 1 45.25 8.27 -27.89
N THR A 2 44.13 8.19 -28.60
CA THR A 2 43.21 9.31 -28.78
C THR A 2 42.20 9.24 -27.65
N THR A 3 42.39 10.06 -26.62
CA THR A 3 41.44 10.21 -25.52
C THR A 3 40.23 10.96 -26.06
N THR A 4 39.20 10.23 -26.49
CA THR A 4 37.92 10.82 -26.89
C THR A 4 37.31 11.47 -25.66
N THR A 5 37.39 12.79 -25.58
CA THR A 5 36.72 13.58 -24.56
C THR A 5 35.22 13.49 -24.83
N ILE A 6 34.51 12.64 -24.07
CA ILE A 6 33.05 12.59 -24.12
C ILE A 6 32.55 13.92 -23.56
N THR A 7 32.11 14.81 -24.44
CA THR A 7 31.51 16.09 -24.06
C THR A 7 30.20 15.80 -23.32
N SER A 8 30.04 16.36 -22.11
CA SER A 8 28.88 16.20 -21.20
C SER A 8 27.49 16.39 -21.83
N ALA A 9 27.39 16.96 -23.04
CA ALA A 9 26.14 17.18 -23.73
C ALA A 9 25.49 15.91 -24.32
N THR A 10 26.22 14.79 -24.44
CA THR A 10 25.72 13.57 -25.11
C THR A 10 25.06 12.56 -24.17
N ILE A 11 25.56 12.41 -22.93
CA ILE A 11 25.12 11.32 -22.03
C ILE A 11 23.63 11.45 -21.63
N SER A 12 23.15 12.66 -21.37
CA SER A 12 21.81 12.87 -20.80
C SER A 12 20.64 12.56 -21.75
N ASN A 13 20.90 12.46 -23.06
CA ASN A 13 19.89 12.14 -24.08
C ASN A 13 20.17 10.84 -24.83
N GLN A 14 21.23 10.11 -24.43
CA GLN A 14 21.62 8.88 -25.09
C GLN A 14 20.62 7.76 -24.74
N PRO A 15 20.15 6.96 -25.73
CA PRO A 15 19.32 5.80 -25.45
C PRO A 15 20.01 4.81 -24.50
N LEU A 16 19.25 4.16 -23.62
CA LEU A 16 19.78 3.20 -22.65
C LEU A 16 20.63 2.11 -23.30
N ALA A 17 20.21 1.57 -24.45
CA ALA A 17 20.94 0.52 -25.16
C ALA A 17 22.32 0.95 -25.66
N GLU A 18 22.57 2.24 -25.84
CA GLU A 18 23.88 2.76 -26.23
C GLU A 18 24.71 3.14 -25.00
N LEU A 19 24.08 3.71 -23.96
CA LEU A 19 24.77 4.17 -22.75
C LEU A 19 25.15 3.01 -21.82
N ASP A 20 24.23 2.07 -21.64
CA ASP A 20 24.36 0.90 -20.77
C ASP A 20 23.72 -0.34 -21.46
N PRO A 21 24.42 -0.94 -22.44
CA PRO A 21 23.94 -2.11 -23.17
C PRO A 21 23.75 -3.34 -22.26
N GLU A 22 24.44 -3.42 -21.13
CA GLU A 22 24.31 -4.53 -20.18
C GLU A 22 22.94 -4.47 -19.49
N ILE A 23 22.54 -3.30 -18.98
CA ILE A 23 21.20 -3.11 -18.41
C ILE A 23 20.12 -3.26 -19.47
N ALA A 24 20.34 -2.76 -20.70
CA ALA A 24 19.38 -2.97 -21.78
C ALA A 24 19.15 -4.47 -22.08
N ALA A 25 20.21 -5.28 -22.05
CA ALA A 25 20.10 -6.73 -22.21
C ALA A 25 19.35 -7.41 -21.04
N VAL A 26 19.48 -6.90 -19.81
CA VAL A 26 18.69 -7.37 -18.66
C VAL A 26 17.20 -7.09 -18.86
N LEU A 27 16.84 -5.90 -19.33
CA LEU A 27 15.43 -5.53 -19.57
C LEU A 27 14.78 -6.40 -20.66
N GLU A 28 15.50 -6.70 -21.74
CA GLU A 28 15.01 -7.60 -22.79
C GLU A 28 14.84 -9.04 -22.27
N GLN A 29 15.78 -9.53 -21.46
CA GLN A 29 15.68 -10.85 -20.84
C GLN A 29 14.49 -10.95 -19.87
N GLU A 30 14.25 -9.93 -19.05
CA GLU A 30 13.09 -9.91 -18.14
C GLU A 30 11.77 -9.82 -18.92
N LEU A 31 11.71 -9.04 -20.00
CA LEU A 31 10.56 -9.04 -20.90
C LEU A 31 10.32 -10.42 -21.52
N GLY A 32 11.38 -11.10 -21.93
CA GLY A 32 11.34 -12.49 -22.40
C GLY A 32 10.81 -13.45 -21.33
N ARG A 33 11.29 -13.33 -20.08
CA ARG A 33 10.83 -14.13 -18.93
C ARG A 33 9.33 -13.93 -18.70
N GLN A 34 8.86 -12.69 -18.62
CA GLN A 34 7.46 -12.35 -18.39
C GLN A 34 6.54 -12.89 -19.50
N ARG A 35 6.97 -12.84 -20.76
CA ARG A 35 6.21 -13.38 -21.90
C ARG A 35 6.22 -14.91 -21.97
N GLY A 36 7.31 -15.54 -21.53
CA GLY A 36 7.52 -16.98 -21.61
C GLY A 36 7.10 -17.77 -20.37
N THR A 37 6.72 -17.10 -19.28
CA THR A 37 6.42 -17.73 -17.99
C THR A 37 4.96 -17.53 -17.62
N LEU A 38 4.33 -18.56 -17.06
CA LEU A 38 3.04 -18.42 -16.39
C LEU A 38 3.26 -17.79 -15.02
N GLU A 39 3.01 -16.48 -14.90
CA GLU A 39 3.17 -15.76 -13.63
C GLU A 39 1.97 -16.00 -12.71
N MET A 40 2.22 -16.64 -11.56
CA MET A 40 1.18 -17.09 -10.61
C MET A 40 1.35 -16.49 -9.22
N ILE A 41 2.29 -15.54 -9.06
CA ILE A 41 2.48 -14.81 -7.80
C ILE A 41 1.29 -13.84 -7.62
N ALA A 42 0.47 -14.08 -6.59
CA ALA A 42 -0.79 -13.36 -6.37
C ALA A 42 -0.65 -11.84 -6.13
N SER A 43 0.56 -11.36 -5.83
CA SER A 43 0.86 -9.93 -5.64
C SER A 43 1.44 -9.25 -6.88
N GLU A 44 1.73 -10.00 -7.94
CA GLU A 44 2.27 -9.46 -9.18
C GLU A 44 1.18 -9.22 -10.22
N ASN A 45 1.44 -8.27 -11.12
CA ASN A 45 0.56 -7.94 -12.24
C ASN A 45 1.33 -7.16 -13.31
N PHE A 46 0.75 -7.01 -14.50
CA PHE A 46 1.35 -6.29 -15.61
C PHE A 46 0.82 -4.87 -15.72
N ALA A 47 1.71 -3.89 -15.62
CA ALA A 47 1.37 -2.48 -15.73
C ALA A 47 0.81 -2.12 -17.12
N PRO A 48 -0.29 -1.36 -17.22
CA PRO A 48 -0.68 -0.76 -18.49
C PRO A 48 0.42 0.15 -19.03
N ARG A 49 0.63 0.14 -20.36
CA ARG A 49 1.66 0.96 -21.02
C ARG A 49 1.58 2.45 -20.65
N ALA A 50 0.39 3.01 -20.57
CA ALA A 50 0.19 4.42 -20.19
C ALA A 50 0.72 4.75 -18.78
N VAL A 51 0.69 3.79 -17.85
CA VAL A 51 1.27 3.95 -16.50
C VAL A 51 2.79 3.99 -16.58
N MET A 52 3.41 3.09 -17.36
CA MET A 52 4.86 3.06 -17.57
C MET A 52 5.35 4.34 -18.28
N GLU A 53 4.60 4.87 -19.24
CA GLU A 53 4.91 6.14 -19.91
C GLU A 53 4.93 7.32 -18.94
N ALA A 54 3.97 7.38 -18.00
CA ALA A 54 3.96 8.41 -16.96
C ALA A 54 5.11 8.25 -15.96
N GLN A 55 5.41 7.01 -15.54
CA GLN A 55 6.47 6.72 -14.57
C GLN A 55 7.88 7.03 -15.09
N GLY A 56 8.12 6.83 -16.39
CA GLY A 56 9.39 7.18 -17.05
C GLY A 56 9.47 8.62 -17.56
N SER A 57 8.57 9.51 -17.13
CA SER A 57 8.48 10.89 -17.62
C SER A 57 9.31 11.89 -16.83
N VAL A 58 9.35 13.14 -17.32
CA VAL A 58 10.06 14.26 -16.70
C VAL A 58 9.54 14.65 -15.31
N LEU A 59 8.38 14.14 -14.87
CA LEU A 59 7.89 14.36 -13.50
C LEU A 59 8.90 13.91 -12.44
N THR A 60 9.74 12.91 -12.76
CA THR A 60 10.80 12.44 -11.86
C THR A 60 11.84 13.51 -11.50
N ASN A 61 11.96 14.58 -12.29
CA ASN A 61 12.96 15.63 -12.08
C ASN A 61 12.52 16.65 -11.01
N LYS A 62 11.24 16.63 -10.59
CA LYS A 62 10.70 17.69 -9.75
C LYS A 62 10.71 17.31 -8.27
N TYR A 63 11.38 18.15 -7.48
CA TYR A 63 11.25 18.15 -6.03
C TYR A 63 10.00 18.96 -5.62
N ALA A 64 9.05 18.33 -4.91
CA ALA A 64 7.73 18.90 -4.63
C ALA A 64 7.24 18.61 -3.19
N GLU A 65 8.10 18.84 -2.19
CA GLU A 65 7.72 18.66 -0.79
C GLU A 65 6.54 19.53 -0.36
N GLY A 66 5.66 18.95 0.46
CA GLY A 66 4.40 19.54 0.88
C GLY A 66 3.21 18.91 0.17
N TYR A 67 2.10 19.65 0.08
CA TYR A 67 0.88 19.22 -0.62
C TYR A 67 0.53 20.24 -1.72
N PRO A 68 -0.34 19.91 -2.68
CA PRO A 68 -0.79 20.85 -3.70
C PRO A 68 -1.23 22.19 -3.10
N GLY A 69 -0.72 23.30 -3.64
CA GLY A 69 -0.96 24.66 -3.14
C GLY A 69 -0.25 25.04 -1.83
N ARG A 70 0.47 24.10 -1.20
CA ARG A 70 1.26 24.31 0.04
C ARG A 70 2.61 23.61 -0.07
N ARG A 71 3.42 24.07 -1.02
CA ARG A 71 4.76 23.52 -1.30
C ARG A 71 5.85 24.31 -0.61
N TYR A 72 6.92 23.62 -0.23
CA TYR A 72 8.13 24.25 0.28
C TYR A 72 9.03 24.79 -0.85
N TYR A 73 8.83 24.31 -2.08
CA TYR A 73 9.61 24.71 -3.26
C TYR A 73 8.71 25.31 -4.34
N GLY A 74 9.26 26.27 -5.11
CA GLY A 74 8.60 26.86 -6.27
C GLY A 74 8.54 25.93 -7.51
N GLY A 75 7.81 26.38 -8.53
CA GLY A 75 7.71 25.71 -9.84
C GLY A 75 6.89 24.42 -9.83
N CYS A 76 5.94 24.29 -8.90
CA CYS A 76 5.14 23.06 -8.72
C CYS A 76 3.78 23.09 -9.47
N GLU A 77 3.56 24.07 -10.35
CA GLU A 77 2.26 24.30 -11.01
C GLU A 77 1.68 23.07 -11.73
N TYR A 78 2.51 22.26 -12.38
CA TYR A 78 2.04 21.06 -13.10
C TYR A 78 2.04 19.78 -12.25
N VAL A 79 2.98 19.63 -11.30
CA VAL A 79 2.99 18.49 -10.38
C VAL A 79 1.84 18.56 -9.38
N ASP A 80 1.42 19.76 -8.99
CA ASP A 80 0.22 19.98 -8.18
C ASP A 80 -1.04 19.48 -8.91
N VAL A 81 -1.15 19.74 -10.21
CA VAL A 81 -2.25 19.22 -11.03
C VAL A 81 -2.22 17.70 -11.07
N ALA A 82 -1.05 17.09 -11.30
CA ALA A 82 -0.91 15.63 -11.34
C ALA A 82 -1.31 14.99 -10.00
N GLU A 83 -0.82 15.52 -8.88
CA GLU A 83 -1.14 15.01 -7.54
C GLU A 83 -2.61 15.22 -7.18
N GLN A 84 -3.18 16.39 -7.48
CA GLN A 84 -4.60 16.67 -7.21
C GLN A 84 -5.51 15.74 -8.01
N LEU A 85 -5.20 15.49 -9.29
CA LEU A 85 -5.93 14.52 -10.11
C LEU A 85 -5.87 13.11 -9.51
N ALA A 86 -4.70 12.68 -8.99
CA ALA A 86 -4.57 11.38 -8.33
C ALA A 86 -5.41 11.31 -7.05
N ILE A 87 -5.37 12.34 -6.21
CA ILE A 87 -6.18 12.45 -4.99
C ILE A 87 -7.67 12.35 -5.32
N ASP A 88 -8.15 13.15 -6.26
CA ASP A 88 -9.57 13.21 -6.62
C ASP A 88 -10.06 11.90 -7.21
N ARG A 89 -9.25 11.26 -8.08
CA ARG A 89 -9.57 9.96 -8.66
C ARG A 89 -9.62 8.86 -7.62
N VAL A 90 -8.68 8.79 -6.68
CA VAL A 90 -8.70 7.80 -5.59
C VAL A 90 -9.90 8.02 -4.68
N LYS A 91 -10.20 9.28 -4.33
CA LYS A 91 -11.39 9.63 -3.55
C LYS A 91 -12.68 9.20 -4.23
N ALA A 92 -12.81 9.45 -5.54
CA ALA A 92 -13.97 9.05 -6.32
C ALA A 92 -14.08 7.52 -6.44
N LEU A 93 -12.96 6.84 -6.74
CA LEU A 93 -12.91 5.39 -6.94
C LEU A 93 -13.37 4.62 -5.70
N PHE A 94 -13.00 5.10 -4.52
CA PHE A 94 -13.26 4.40 -3.26
C PHE A 94 -14.22 5.12 -2.32
N GLY A 95 -14.89 6.20 -2.74
CA GLY A 95 -15.77 6.99 -1.87
C GLY A 95 -15.06 7.43 -0.58
N ALA A 96 -13.88 8.01 -0.71
CA ALA A 96 -13.07 8.48 0.43
C ALA A 96 -13.18 9.99 0.61
N GLU A 97 -13.19 10.44 1.87
CA GLU A 97 -13.18 11.87 2.21
C GLU A 97 -11.80 12.49 1.99
N TYR A 98 -10.75 11.74 2.33
CA TYR A 98 -9.35 12.13 2.17
C TYR A 98 -8.55 11.01 1.51
N ALA A 99 -7.50 11.39 0.79
CA ALA A 99 -6.51 10.47 0.25
C ALA A 99 -5.13 11.11 0.31
N ASN A 100 -4.12 10.32 0.67
CA ASN A 100 -2.72 10.67 0.52
C ASN A 100 -2.12 9.69 -0.51
N VAL A 101 -1.54 10.22 -1.58
CA VAL A 101 -0.98 9.48 -2.71
C VAL A 101 0.55 9.54 -2.79
N GLN A 102 1.20 10.06 -1.75
CA GLN A 102 2.66 10.24 -1.67
C GLN A 102 3.47 9.01 -1.18
N PRO A 103 2.94 8.04 -0.40
CA PRO A 103 3.74 6.89 0.01
C PRO A 103 4.29 6.10 -1.19
N HIS A 104 5.60 5.85 -1.23
CA HIS A 104 6.24 5.21 -2.40
C HIS A 104 5.97 3.70 -2.48
N SER A 105 5.59 3.07 -1.38
CA SER A 105 5.29 1.65 -1.35
C SER A 105 4.25 1.31 -0.28
N GLY A 106 3.73 0.09 -0.37
CA GLY A 106 2.83 -0.45 0.63
C GLY A 106 3.34 -0.40 2.07
N ALA A 107 4.59 -0.78 2.29
CA ALA A 107 5.17 -0.80 3.62
C ALA A 107 5.33 0.62 4.21
N GLN A 108 5.67 1.60 3.37
CA GLN A 108 5.76 3.00 3.80
C GLN A 108 4.38 3.61 4.07
N ALA A 109 3.36 3.25 3.28
CA ALA A 109 1.98 3.65 3.56
C ALA A 109 1.54 3.14 4.94
N ASN A 110 1.91 1.91 5.29
CA ASN A 110 1.60 1.31 6.59
C ASN A 110 2.35 2.00 7.73
N ALA A 111 3.61 2.36 7.51
CA ALA A 111 4.39 3.13 8.48
C ALA A 111 3.78 4.52 8.72
N ALA A 112 3.39 5.24 7.66
CA ALA A 112 2.76 6.54 7.75
C ALA A 112 1.37 6.48 8.41
N ALA A 113 0.57 5.44 8.12
CA ALA A 113 -0.73 5.25 8.73
C ALA A 113 -0.61 4.99 10.24
N LEU A 114 0.30 4.10 10.65
CA LEU A 114 0.52 3.82 12.06
C LEU A 114 1.11 5.02 12.80
N SER A 115 2.09 5.73 12.23
CA SER A 115 2.66 6.92 12.86
C SER A 115 1.65 8.08 13.01
N ALA A 116 0.66 8.17 12.13
CA ALA A 116 -0.43 9.13 12.24
C ALA A 116 -1.48 8.75 13.29
N MET A 117 -1.62 7.46 13.60
CA MET A 117 -2.64 6.94 14.51
C MET A 117 -2.16 6.73 15.95
N ILE A 118 -0.91 6.30 16.12
CA ILE A 118 -0.39 5.78 17.39
C ILE A 118 1.09 6.15 17.62
N THR A 119 1.51 6.06 18.87
CA THR A 119 2.88 6.37 19.33
C THR A 119 3.69 5.08 19.46
N PRO A 120 5.02 5.09 19.25
CA PRO A 120 5.87 3.95 19.59
C PRO A 120 5.63 3.47 21.03
N GLY A 121 5.52 2.16 21.22
CA GLY A 121 5.13 1.51 22.48
C GLY A 121 3.62 1.21 22.60
N ASP A 122 2.76 1.84 21.79
CA ASP A 122 1.36 1.44 21.68
C ASP A 122 1.23 0.02 21.11
N LYS A 123 0.07 -0.61 21.33
CA LYS A 123 -0.18 -1.99 20.93
C LYS A 123 -1.01 -2.08 19.65
N ILE A 124 -0.58 -2.93 18.73
CA ILE A 124 -1.30 -3.29 17.50
C ILE A 124 -1.76 -4.75 17.58
N LEU A 125 -2.91 -5.04 16.98
CA LEU A 125 -3.45 -6.40 16.84
C LEU A 125 -3.65 -6.72 15.36
N GLY A 126 -2.78 -7.55 14.78
CA GLY A 126 -2.80 -7.92 13.36
C GLY A 126 -2.86 -9.42 13.12
N LEU A 127 -3.15 -9.83 11.88
CA LEU A 127 -3.12 -11.25 11.52
C LEU A 127 -1.68 -11.76 11.57
N SER A 128 -1.46 -12.90 12.22
CA SER A 128 -0.15 -13.55 12.28
C SER A 128 0.41 -13.79 10.87
N LEU A 129 1.71 -13.51 10.68
CA LEU A 129 2.39 -13.73 9.39
C LEU A 129 2.26 -15.18 8.92
N ALA A 130 2.38 -16.15 9.83
CA ALA A 130 2.25 -17.57 9.51
C ALA A 130 0.81 -17.98 9.12
N HIS A 131 -0.18 -17.13 9.40
CA HIS A 131 -1.60 -17.38 9.13
C HIS A 131 -2.13 -16.44 8.01
N GLY A 132 -1.23 -15.87 7.21
CA GLY A 132 -1.58 -15.05 6.05
C GLY A 132 -1.49 -13.54 6.24
N GLY A 133 -1.00 -13.06 7.38
CA GLY A 133 -0.74 -11.64 7.63
C GLY A 133 0.35 -11.04 6.75
N HIS A 134 0.66 -9.76 6.95
CA HIS A 134 1.75 -9.08 6.25
C HIS A 134 2.89 -8.71 7.22
N LEU A 135 4.11 -8.57 6.69
CA LEU A 135 5.30 -8.25 7.48
C LEU A 135 5.12 -6.99 8.36
N THR A 136 4.39 -6.00 7.85
CA THR A 136 4.14 -4.72 8.53
C THR A 136 2.96 -4.74 9.50
N HIS A 137 2.34 -5.91 9.71
CA HIS A 137 1.25 -6.09 10.68
C HIS A 137 1.77 -6.56 12.04
N GLY A 138 3.08 -6.41 12.29
CA GLY A 138 3.71 -6.73 13.57
C GLY A 138 4.82 -7.77 13.53
N MET A 139 5.40 -8.11 12.36
CA MET A 139 6.58 -8.98 12.36
C MET A 139 7.72 -8.33 13.16
N LYS A 140 8.30 -9.06 14.11
CA LYS A 140 9.35 -8.59 15.04
C LYS A 140 10.53 -7.85 14.38
N LEU A 141 10.93 -8.26 13.18
CA LEU A 141 12.06 -7.66 12.45
C LEU A 141 11.67 -6.41 11.64
N ASN A 142 10.37 -6.19 11.41
CA ASN A 142 9.84 -5.05 10.66
C ASN A 142 9.74 -3.79 11.55
N PHE A 143 9.59 -2.60 10.94
CA PHE A 143 9.35 -1.36 11.70
C PHE A 143 8.19 -1.52 12.69
N SER A 144 7.12 -2.21 12.28
CA SER A 144 5.92 -2.36 13.10
C SER A 144 6.21 -3.17 14.37
N GLY A 145 7.04 -4.22 14.28
CA GLY A 145 7.42 -5.03 15.45
C GLY A 145 8.56 -4.44 16.28
N LYS A 146 9.32 -3.49 15.72
CA LYS A 146 10.36 -2.75 16.45
C LYS A 146 9.79 -1.57 17.24
N LEU A 147 8.79 -0.88 16.70
CA LEU A 147 8.25 0.35 17.27
C LEU A 147 7.02 0.13 18.16
N TYR A 148 6.23 -0.92 17.93
CA TYR A 148 4.96 -1.15 18.62
C TYR A 148 4.96 -2.49 19.35
N ASN A 149 4.14 -2.58 20.40
CA ASN A 149 3.82 -3.85 21.02
C ASN A 149 2.87 -4.63 20.11
N VAL A 150 3.14 -5.91 19.87
CA VAL A 150 2.38 -6.69 18.89
C VAL A 150 1.63 -7.83 19.57
N ALA A 151 0.32 -7.80 19.43
CA ALA A 151 -0.53 -8.98 19.58
C ALA A 151 -0.92 -9.49 18.19
N ALA A 152 -1.10 -10.80 18.05
CA ALA A 152 -1.46 -11.41 16.78
C ALA A 152 -2.69 -12.31 16.93
N TYR A 153 -3.70 -12.08 16.10
CA TYR A 153 -4.80 -13.04 15.92
C TYR A 153 -4.45 -14.03 14.82
N GLN A 154 -5.14 -15.16 14.82
CA GLN A 154 -4.87 -16.31 13.97
C GLN A 154 -6.16 -16.79 13.29
N VAL A 155 -5.98 -17.71 12.33
CA VAL A 155 -7.09 -18.51 11.80
C VAL A 155 -7.18 -19.82 12.57
N GLU A 156 -8.37 -20.39 12.61
CA GLU A 156 -8.62 -21.73 13.16
C GLU A 156 -7.99 -22.82 12.30
N GLU A 157 -7.46 -23.87 12.94
CA GLU A 157 -6.76 -24.97 12.26
C GLU A 157 -7.69 -25.82 11.37
N ASP A 158 -8.97 -25.92 11.72
CA ASP A 158 -9.94 -26.78 11.05
C ASP A 158 -10.61 -26.09 9.85
N SER A 159 -11.00 -24.83 10.03
CA SER A 159 -11.78 -24.06 9.05
C SER A 159 -10.92 -23.09 8.25
N PHE A 160 -9.68 -22.82 8.69
CA PHE A 160 -8.78 -21.80 8.16
C PHE A 160 -9.47 -20.43 8.07
N ARG A 161 -10.35 -20.12 9.02
CA ARG A 161 -11.07 -18.85 9.12
C ARG A 161 -10.72 -18.11 10.40
N VAL A 162 -10.80 -16.78 10.36
CA VAL A 162 -10.69 -15.97 11.57
C VAL A 162 -11.97 -16.18 12.38
N ASP A 163 -11.82 -16.69 13.60
CA ASP A 163 -12.90 -16.74 14.58
C ASP A 163 -13.07 -15.36 15.21
N MET A 164 -14.22 -14.74 14.99
CA MET A 164 -14.49 -13.39 15.47
C MET A 164 -14.70 -13.31 16.98
N ASP A 165 -15.14 -14.39 17.63
CA ASP A 165 -15.31 -14.44 19.08
C ASP A 165 -13.94 -14.53 19.76
N LYS A 166 -13.03 -15.36 19.24
CA LYS A 166 -11.64 -15.38 19.74
C LYS A 166 -10.91 -14.07 19.48
N LEU A 167 -11.12 -13.46 18.33
CA LEU A 167 -10.57 -12.14 18.03
C LEU A 167 -11.08 -11.08 19.02
N ARG A 168 -12.36 -11.16 19.40
CA ARG A 168 -12.97 -10.29 20.42
C ARG A 168 -12.35 -10.52 21.80
N GLU A 169 -12.25 -11.76 22.25
CA GLU A 169 -11.61 -12.11 23.52
C GLU A 169 -10.18 -11.60 23.59
N GLN A 170 -9.41 -11.81 22.52
CA GLN A 170 -8.04 -11.31 22.43
C GLN A 170 -7.99 -9.78 22.44
N ALA A 171 -8.88 -9.09 21.70
CA ALA A 171 -8.93 -7.64 21.70
C ALA A 171 -9.24 -7.08 23.11
N ILE A 172 -10.13 -7.71 23.87
CA ILE A 172 -10.47 -7.31 25.24
C ILE A 172 -9.27 -7.53 26.19
N ALA A 173 -8.58 -8.66 26.06
CA ALA A 173 -7.42 -9.00 26.89
C ALA A 173 -6.22 -8.09 26.59
N GLU A 174 -5.95 -7.86 25.31
CA GLU A 174 -4.75 -7.14 24.85
C GLU A 174 -4.94 -5.63 24.88
N LYS A 175 -6.17 -5.13 24.70
CA LYS A 175 -6.53 -3.70 24.60
C LYS A 175 -5.65 -2.94 23.60
N PRO A 176 -5.63 -3.35 22.31
CA PRO A 176 -4.82 -2.70 21.30
C PRO A 176 -5.34 -1.30 20.98
N GLN A 177 -4.45 -0.40 20.58
CA GLN A 177 -4.81 0.91 20.05
C GLN A 177 -5.28 0.80 18.60
N VAL A 178 -4.77 -0.17 17.83
CA VAL A 178 -5.16 -0.42 16.43
C VAL A 178 -5.40 -1.90 16.21
N ILE A 179 -6.57 -2.24 15.66
CA ILE A 179 -6.86 -3.55 15.08
C ILE A 179 -6.68 -3.46 13.57
N ILE A 180 -5.86 -4.36 13.01
CA ILE A 180 -5.53 -4.40 11.59
C ILE A 180 -6.35 -5.50 10.92
N ALA A 181 -7.25 -5.11 10.02
CA ALA A 181 -8.03 -6.03 9.18
C ALA A 181 -7.43 -6.04 7.76
N GLY A 182 -6.53 -6.99 7.50
CA GLY A 182 -5.85 -7.09 6.21
C GLY A 182 -4.89 -8.27 6.18
N TRP A 183 -4.50 -8.67 4.98
CA TRP A 183 -3.76 -9.91 4.77
C TRP A 183 -2.99 -9.91 3.46
N SER A 184 -2.02 -10.81 3.36
CA SER A 184 -1.26 -11.14 2.15
C SER A 184 -1.69 -12.47 1.53
N ALA A 185 -2.00 -13.45 2.38
CA ALA A 185 -2.32 -14.81 1.95
C ALA A 185 -3.47 -15.41 2.75
N TYR A 186 -4.68 -14.83 2.58
CA TYR A 186 -5.90 -15.33 3.22
C TYR A 186 -7.05 -15.38 2.20
N PRO A 187 -7.51 -16.58 1.78
CA PRO A 187 -8.37 -16.72 0.60
C PRO A 187 -9.87 -16.53 0.90
N ARG A 188 -10.22 -15.77 1.93
CA ARG A 188 -11.61 -15.57 2.38
C ARG A 188 -11.86 -14.09 2.65
N HIS A 189 -13.12 -13.70 2.61
CA HIS A 189 -13.52 -12.37 3.06
C HIS A 189 -13.40 -12.26 4.57
N LEU A 190 -12.86 -11.15 5.05
CA LEU A 190 -12.93 -10.77 6.45
C LEU A 190 -14.32 -10.23 6.78
N ASP A 191 -14.83 -10.54 7.97
CA ASP A 191 -16.04 -9.92 8.49
C ASP A 191 -15.74 -8.52 9.01
N PHE A 192 -15.69 -7.55 8.09
CA PHE A 192 -15.41 -6.18 8.45
C PHE A 192 -16.44 -5.61 9.44
N ALA A 193 -17.69 -6.11 9.44
CA ALA A 193 -18.75 -5.70 10.37
C ALA A 193 -18.33 -6.04 11.81
N ALA A 194 -17.99 -7.31 12.04
CA ALA A 194 -17.51 -7.80 13.33
C ALA A 194 -16.21 -7.10 13.77
N PHE A 195 -15.23 -6.91 12.88
CA PHE A 195 -13.99 -6.19 13.20
C PHE A 195 -14.24 -4.77 13.76
N ARG A 196 -15.21 -4.04 13.20
CA ARG A 196 -15.56 -2.69 13.71
C ARG A 196 -16.29 -2.76 15.03
N SER A 197 -17.23 -3.69 15.19
CA SER A 197 -17.94 -3.87 16.45
C SER A 197 -16.95 -4.12 17.60
N ILE A 198 -15.95 -4.98 17.37
CA ILE A 198 -14.91 -5.30 18.34
C ILE A 198 -14.00 -4.09 18.58
N ALA A 199 -13.59 -3.39 17.52
CA ALA A 199 -12.78 -2.18 17.66
C ALA A 199 -13.52 -1.08 18.46
N ASP A 200 -14.82 -0.89 18.24
CA ASP A 200 -15.64 0.05 19.02
C ASP A 200 -15.76 -0.36 20.49
N GLU A 201 -15.94 -1.65 20.76
CA GLU A 201 -16.04 -2.19 22.12
C GLU A 201 -14.79 -1.96 22.96
N VAL A 202 -13.60 -2.19 22.39
CA VAL A 202 -12.33 -2.04 23.12
C VAL A 202 -11.73 -0.64 23.00
N GLY A 203 -12.38 0.26 22.27
CA GLY A 203 -11.89 1.63 22.03
C GLY A 203 -10.71 1.73 21.06
N ALA A 204 -10.50 0.71 20.22
CA ALA A 204 -9.44 0.69 19.22
C ALA A 204 -9.83 1.39 17.91
N LEU A 205 -8.81 1.88 17.20
CA LEU A 205 -8.94 2.23 15.79
C LEU A 205 -9.00 0.94 14.97
N LEU A 206 -9.84 0.95 13.92
CA LEU A 206 -9.84 -0.11 12.92
C LEU A 206 -9.12 0.41 11.68
N TRP A 207 -8.07 -0.30 11.27
CA TRP A 207 -7.35 -0.01 10.06
C TRP A 207 -7.44 -1.19 9.09
N THR A 208 -7.89 -0.93 7.86
CA THR A 208 -7.98 -1.96 6.81
C THR A 208 -6.81 -1.84 5.84
N ASP A 209 -6.00 -2.90 5.78
CA ASP A 209 -4.95 -3.07 4.78
C ASP A 209 -5.47 -3.95 3.64
N MET A 210 -5.87 -3.31 2.54
CA MET A 210 -6.53 -3.98 1.41
C MET A 210 -5.62 -4.21 0.20
N ALA A 211 -4.30 -4.24 0.37
CA ALA A 211 -3.36 -4.30 -0.75
C ALA A 211 -3.66 -5.39 -1.79
N HIS A 212 -3.99 -6.61 -1.33
CA HIS A 212 -4.26 -7.74 -2.22
C HIS A 212 -5.66 -7.73 -2.86
N PHE A 213 -6.60 -6.93 -2.34
CA PHE A 213 -7.99 -6.94 -2.80
C PHE A 213 -8.53 -5.55 -3.18
N ALA A 214 -7.66 -4.53 -3.26
CA ALA A 214 -8.02 -3.16 -3.59
C ALA A 214 -8.68 -3.05 -4.97
N GLY A 215 -8.16 -3.77 -5.97
CA GLY A 215 -8.75 -3.82 -7.31
C GLY A 215 -10.16 -4.42 -7.32
N LEU A 216 -10.37 -5.50 -6.54
CA LEU A 216 -11.70 -6.11 -6.39
C LEU A 216 -12.68 -5.18 -5.65
N VAL A 217 -12.20 -4.41 -4.68
CA VAL A 217 -13.01 -3.37 -4.01
C VAL A 217 -13.38 -2.25 -4.99
N ALA A 218 -12.41 -1.77 -5.78
CA ALA A 218 -12.65 -0.73 -6.78
C ALA A 218 -13.68 -1.17 -7.84
N ALA A 219 -13.63 -2.45 -8.24
CA ALA A 219 -14.60 -3.05 -9.16
C ALA A 219 -15.97 -3.36 -8.51
N GLY A 220 -16.11 -3.22 -7.19
CA GLY A 220 -17.33 -3.58 -6.46
C GLY A 220 -17.56 -5.09 -6.32
N LEU A 221 -16.52 -5.91 -6.51
CA LEU A 221 -16.57 -7.38 -6.45
C LEU A 221 -16.16 -7.95 -5.09
N HIS A 222 -15.55 -7.14 -4.22
CA HIS A 222 -15.19 -7.52 -2.86
C HIS A 222 -15.87 -6.60 -1.85
N PRO A 223 -16.35 -7.13 -0.69
CA PRO A 223 -16.89 -6.31 0.37
C PRO A 223 -15.94 -5.18 0.75
N SER A 224 -16.48 -3.99 0.94
CA SER A 224 -15.74 -2.86 1.47
C SER A 224 -16.60 -2.08 2.44
N ARG A 225 -15.99 -1.58 3.51
CA ARG A 225 -16.64 -0.58 4.38
C ARG A 225 -16.88 0.75 3.68
N CYS A 226 -16.13 1.01 2.61
CA CYS A 226 -16.15 2.29 1.93
C CYS A 226 -17.46 2.56 1.15
N ARG A 227 -18.20 1.50 0.78
CA ARG A 227 -19.49 1.60 0.06
C ARG A 227 -20.73 1.38 0.92
N THR A 228 -20.60 0.96 2.17
CA THR A 228 -21.76 0.78 3.05
C THR A 228 -22.19 2.13 3.64
N PRO A 229 -23.42 2.62 3.38
CA PRO A 229 -23.93 3.82 4.00
C PRO A 229 -24.22 3.53 5.47
N THR A 230 -23.24 3.79 6.35
CA THR A 230 -23.45 3.74 7.80
C THR A 230 -23.51 5.15 8.36
N SER A 231 -24.43 5.39 9.28
CA SER A 231 -24.76 6.68 9.93
C SER A 231 -23.66 7.29 10.81
N SER A 232 -22.44 6.75 10.77
CA SER A 232 -21.34 7.15 11.64
C SER A 232 -20.14 7.58 10.78
N PRO A 233 -19.46 8.70 11.08
CA PRO A 233 -18.32 9.15 10.31
C PRO A 233 -17.22 8.08 10.28
N PRO A 234 -16.49 7.90 9.16
CA PRO A 234 -15.56 6.79 9.01
C PRO A 234 -14.35 6.97 9.93
N ARG A 235 -14.39 6.39 11.15
CA ARG A 235 -13.21 6.12 11.99
C ARG A 235 -12.44 4.91 11.47
N CYS A 236 -12.21 4.84 10.16
CA CYS A 236 -11.39 3.83 9.51
C CYS A 236 -10.35 4.56 8.67
N THR A 237 -9.12 4.58 9.14
CA THR A 237 -7.96 4.98 8.34
C THR A 237 -7.78 3.95 7.22
N ARG A 238 -7.44 4.42 6.02
CA ARG A 238 -7.47 3.60 4.80
C ARG A 238 -6.06 3.49 4.23
N ARG A 239 -5.61 2.28 3.88
CA ARG A 239 -4.44 2.08 3.02
C ARG A 239 -4.90 1.91 1.57
N TRP A 240 -4.31 2.68 0.67
CA TRP A 240 -4.34 2.40 -0.76
C TRP A 240 -3.01 1.78 -1.13
N PRO A 241 -2.96 0.74 -1.98
CA PRO A 241 -1.68 0.33 -2.53
C PRO A 241 -1.04 1.54 -3.21
N ALA A 242 0.22 1.82 -2.88
CA ALA A 242 1.13 2.45 -3.84
C ALA A 242 0.99 1.67 -5.16
N PRO A 243 1.08 2.31 -6.34
CA PRO A 243 0.63 1.74 -7.61
C PRO A 243 1.39 0.44 -7.92
N VAL A 244 0.88 -0.68 -7.41
CA VAL A 244 0.97 -1.96 -8.07
C VAL A 244 -0.20 -1.89 -9.02
N PRO A 245 0.05 -1.69 -10.32
CA PRO A 245 -1.02 -1.55 -11.28
C PRO A 245 -1.89 -2.80 -11.21
N ALA A 246 -3.14 -2.62 -10.77
CA ALA A 246 -4.19 -3.60 -10.97
C ALA A 246 -4.62 -3.58 -12.44
#